data_AF-A0A659UKL1-F1
#
_entry.id   AF-A0A659UKL1-F1
#
_cell.length_a   1.000
_cell.length_b   1.000
_cell.length_c   1.000
_cell.angle_alpha   90.00
_cell.angle_beta   90.00
_cell.angle_gamma   90.00
#
_symmetry.space_group_name_H-M   'P 1'
#
loop_
_entity.id
_entity.type
_entity.pdbx_description
1 polymer ?
#
loop_
_entity_poly.entity_id
_entity_poly.type
_entity_poly.pdbx_seq_one_letter_code
_entity_poly.pdbx_strand_id
1 'polypeptide(L)'
;EGYNFEDFSEPAMALWQNDGKVYGMPFSTSPFLIYYNKDMFDKAGLEDPNQLAAKGEWNMQKFQEVAKKVTEANPGKWGFEFKDGEGYASRMTHALLPPVRAYGGDLWANGQC
;
A
#
# COMPACT_ATOMS: atom_id res chain seq x y z
N GLU A 1 4.42 -36.74 2.12
CA GLU A 1 5.38 -35.71 1.67
C GLU A 1 5.13 -34.42 2.43
N GLY A 2 6.15 -33.59 2.65
CA GLY A 2 6.05 -32.32 3.37
C GLY A 2 5.87 -31.13 2.43
N TYR A 3 5.79 -29.91 3.00
CA TYR A 3 5.76 -28.68 2.23
C TYR A 3 7.12 -28.40 1.57
N ASN A 4 7.11 -27.91 0.32
CA ASN A 4 8.29 -27.30 -0.30
C ASN A 4 8.36 -25.82 0.09
N PHE A 5 9.32 -25.43 0.93
CA PHE A 5 9.41 -24.04 1.39
C PHE A 5 9.83 -23.05 0.30
N GLU A 6 10.43 -23.53 -0.80
CA GLU A 6 10.81 -22.69 -1.94
C GLU A 6 9.59 -22.19 -2.73
N ASP A 7 8.42 -22.81 -2.56
CA ASP A 7 7.18 -22.38 -3.21
C ASP A 7 6.56 -21.15 -2.54
N PHE A 8 7.06 -20.74 -1.37
CA PHE A 8 6.54 -19.60 -0.60
C PHE A 8 7.41 -18.36 -0.76
N SER A 9 6.79 -17.18 -0.64
CA SER A 9 7.55 -15.92 -0.65
C SER A 9 8.49 -15.85 0.55
N GLU A 10 9.77 -15.55 0.30
CA GLU A 10 10.79 -15.42 1.34
C GLU A 10 10.39 -14.39 2.42
N PRO A 11 9.91 -13.18 2.10
CA PRO A 11 9.45 -12.23 3.12
C PRO A 11 8.27 -12.75 3.96
N ALA A 12 7.39 -13.56 3.38
CA ALA A 12 6.25 -14.13 4.11
C ALA A 12 6.68 -15.27 5.04
N MET A 13 7.60 -16.13 4.58
CA MET A 13 8.16 -17.21 5.39
C MET A 13 9.02 -16.70 6.54
N ALA A 14 9.79 -15.64 6.34
CA ALA A 14 10.68 -15.07 7.35
C ALA A 14 9.95 -14.66 8.65
N LEU A 15 8.65 -14.32 8.57
CA LEU A 15 7.82 -14.00 9.74
C LEU A 15 7.51 -15.22 10.63
N TRP A 16 7.69 -16.44 10.11
CA TRP A 16 7.36 -17.69 10.78
C TRP A 16 8.59 -18.57 11.06
N GLN A 17 9.77 -18.01 10.84
CA GLN A 17 11.05 -18.69 11.03
C GLN A 17 11.87 -17.98 12.10
N ASN A 18 12.43 -18.77 13.03
CA ASN A 18 13.41 -18.27 13.97
C ASN A 18 14.44 -19.37 14.27
N ASP A 19 15.73 -19.01 14.31
CA ASP A 19 16.85 -19.93 14.57
C ASP A 19 16.81 -21.22 13.74
N GLY A 20 16.48 -21.10 12.45
CA GLY A 20 16.40 -22.23 11.51
C GLY A 20 15.20 -23.17 11.73
N LYS A 21 14.26 -22.82 12.61
CA LYS A 21 13.04 -23.58 12.87
C LYS A 21 11.82 -22.88 12.27
N VAL A 22 10.90 -23.67 11.73
CA VAL A 22 9.62 -23.20 11.18
C VAL A 22 8.52 -23.39 12.23
N TYR A 23 7.84 -22.30 12.59
CA TYR A 23 6.75 -22.27 13.58
C TYR A 23 5.36 -22.12 12.96
N GLY A 24 5.31 -21.80 11.67
CA GLY A 24 4.05 -21.59 10.95
C GLY A 24 4.25 -21.58 9.45
N MET A 25 3.15 -21.76 8.73
CA MET A 25 3.10 -21.60 7.28
C MET A 25 2.27 -20.36 6.96
N PRO A 26 2.76 -19.44 6.11
CA PRO A 26 2.01 -18.27 5.71
C PRO A 26 0.78 -18.73 4.90
N PHE A 27 -0.41 -18.45 5.44
CA PHE A 27 -1.67 -18.80 4.78
C PHE A 27 -2.14 -17.69 3.83
N SER A 28 -2.04 -16.43 4.25
CA SER A 28 -2.44 -15.26 3.48
C SER A 28 -1.57 -14.08 3.85
N THR A 29 -1.11 -13.34 2.85
CA THR A 29 -0.48 -12.03 3.01
C THR A 29 -1.45 -10.98 2.48
N SER A 30 -1.74 -9.95 3.27
CA SER A 30 -2.68 -8.88 2.89
C SER A 30 -1.87 -7.63 2.48
N PRO A 31 -1.39 -7.54 1.24
CA PRO A 31 -0.64 -6.37 0.80
C PRO A 31 -1.53 -5.13 0.81
N PHE A 32 -0.93 -3.97 1.06
CA PHE A 32 -1.59 -2.69 0.84
C PHE A 32 -1.51 -2.33 -0.64
N LEU A 33 -2.67 -1.99 -1.20
CA LEU A 33 -2.81 -1.60 -2.61
C LEU A 33 -3.56 -0.27 -2.69
N ILE A 34 -3.30 0.48 -3.76
CA ILE A 34 -4.11 1.64 -4.13
C ILE A 34 -5.11 1.19 -5.17
N TYR A 35 -6.40 1.34 -4.85
CA TYR A 35 -7.49 1.18 -5.79
C TYR A 35 -7.92 2.54 -6.30
N TYR A 36 -8.33 2.61 -7.56
CA TYR A 36 -8.81 3.85 -8.17
C TYR A 36 -10.04 3.61 -9.04
N ASN A 37 -10.87 4.64 -9.18
CA ASN A 37 -12.05 4.64 -10.04
C ASN A 37 -11.68 5.24 -11.41
N LYS A 38 -11.66 4.41 -12.45
CA LYS A 38 -11.31 4.82 -13.82
C LYS A 38 -12.19 5.95 -14.34
N ASP A 39 -13.51 5.85 -14.18
CA ASP A 39 -14.45 6.87 -14.67
C ASP A 39 -14.19 8.25 -14.02
N MET A 40 -13.79 8.27 -12.74
CA MET A 40 -13.44 9.51 -12.05
C MET A 40 -12.14 10.13 -12.56
N PHE A 41 -11.18 9.31 -13.00
CA PHE A 41 -9.94 9.74 -13.65
C PHE A 41 -10.20 10.26 -15.07
N ASP A 42 -11.00 9.54 -15.84
CA ASP A 42 -11.38 9.93 -17.21
C ASP A 42 -12.12 11.28 -17.20
N LYS A 43 -13.07 11.46 -16.26
CA LYS A 43 -13.77 12.74 -16.08
C LYS A 43 -12.83 13.89 -15.70
N ALA A 44 -11.74 13.59 -15.00
CA ALA A 44 -10.72 14.56 -14.64
C ALA A 44 -9.69 14.82 -15.76
N GLY A 45 -9.74 14.04 -16.86
CA GLY A 45 -8.77 14.12 -17.94
C GLY A 45 -7.35 13.72 -17.51
N LEU A 46 -7.23 12.79 -16.56
CA LEU A 46 -5.95 12.37 -15.99
C LEU A 46 -5.48 11.05 -16.60
N GLU A 47 -4.16 10.89 -16.72
CA GLU A 47 -3.56 9.59 -16.96
C GLU A 47 -3.82 8.64 -15.79
N ASP A 48 -4.00 7.35 -16.09
CA ASP A 48 -4.27 6.37 -15.06
C ASP A 48 -3.01 6.09 -14.20
N PRO A 49 -3.16 5.71 -12.92
CA PRO A 49 -2.01 5.50 -12.03
C PRO A 49 -1.01 4.45 -12.50
N ASN A 50 -1.44 3.42 -13.25
CA ASN A 50 -0.51 2.40 -13.76
C ASN A 50 0.36 2.94 -14.89
N GLN A 51 -0.18 3.81 -15.74
CA GLN A 51 0.61 4.52 -16.77
C GLN A 51 1.66 5.43 -16.12
N LEU A 52 1.25 6.22 -15.11
CA LEU A 52 2.17 7.06 -14.34
C LEU A 52 3.26 6.22 -13.65
N ALA A 53 2.90 5.05 -13.11
CA ALA A 53 3.85 4.14 -12.48
C ALA A 53 4.83 3.54 -13.48
N ALA A 54 4.37 3.14 -14.66
CA ALA A 54 5.22 2.63 -15.74
C ALA A 54 6.23 3.68 -16.24
N LYS A 55 5.89 4.97 -16.15
CA LYS A 55 6.79 6.10 -16.43
C LYS A 55 7.73 6.46 -15.28
N GLY A 56 7.57 5.84 -14.11
CA GLY A 56 8.30 6.21 -12.89
C GLY A 56 7.86 7.55 -12.28
N GLU A 57 6.71 8.08 -12.70
CA GLU A 57 6.17 9.37 -12.25
C GLU A 57 5.20 9.23 -11.07
N TRP A 58 4.80 7.99 -10.75
CA TRP A 58 3.92 7.71 -9.62
C TRP A 58 4.68 7.76 -8.30
N ASN A 59 4.62 8.92 -7.65
CA ASN A 59 5.15 9.17 -6.32
C ASN A 59 4.11 9.87 -5.43
N MET A 60 4.42 10.06 -4.14
CA MET A 60 3.48 10.65 -3.18
C MET A 60 3.04 12.09 -3.54
N GLN A 61 3.89 12.86 -4.22
CA GLN A 61 3.52 14.20 -4.69
C GLN A 61 2.53 14.12 -5.85
N LYS A 62 2.80 13.26 -6.84
CA LYS A 62 1.88 13.02 -7.98
C LYS A 62 0.55 12.46 -7.50
N PHE A 63 0.55 11.55 -6.53
CA PHE A 63 -0.64 11.02 -5.89
C PHE A 63 -1.50 12.13 -5.26
N GLN A 64 -0.90 13.04 -4.49
CA GLN A 64 -1.63 14.18 -3.90
C GLN A 64 -2.19 15.13 -4.96
N GLU A 65 -1.44 15.40 -6.04
CA GLU A 65 -1.89 16.22 -7.16
C GLU A 65 -3.12 15.60 -7.85
N VAL A 66 -3.03 14.31 -8.18
CA VAL A 66 -4.10 13.54 -8.82
C VAL A 66 -5.34 13.47 -7.93
N ALA A 67 -5.20 13.18 -6.64
CA ALA A 67 -6.33 13.12 -5.71
C ALA A 67 -7.10 14.45 -5.62
N LYS A 68 -6.40 15.58 -5.65
CA LYS A 68 -7.03 16.91 -5.69
C LYS A 68 -7.83 17.12 -6.98
N LYS A 69 -7.22 16.88 -8.14
CA LYS A 69 -7.88 17.02 -9.45
C LYS A 69 -9.07 16.08 -9.61
N VAL A 70 -8.97 14.85 -9.12
CA VAL A 70 -10.08 13.89 -9.10
C VAL A 70 -11.24 14.45 -8.26
N THR A 71 -10.97 15.05 -7.10
CA THR A 71 -12.02 15.67 -6.26
C THR A 71 -12.70 16.83 -6.99
N GLU A 72 -11.92 17.75 -7.57
CA GLU A 72 -12.42 18.92 -8.30
C GLU A 72 -13.30 18.55 -9.49
N ALA A 73 -12.92 17.52 -10.26
CA ALA A 73 -13.69 17.03 -11.39
C ALA A 73 -14.95 16.24 -11.00
N ASN A 74 -15.06 15.82 -9.73
CA ASN A 74 -16.13 14.95 -9.25
C ASN A 74 -16.86 15.57 -8.04
N PRO A 75 -17.74 16.57 -8.25
CA PRO A 75 -18.49 17.21 -7.15
C PRO A 75 -19.23 16.20 -6.27
N GLY A 76 -19.06 16.33 -4.95
CA GLY A 76 -19.66 15.44 -3.97
C GLY A 76 -18.95 14.10 -3.77
N LYS A 77 -17.79 13.88 -4.41
CA LYS A 77 -16.93 12.69 -4.22
C LYS A 77 -15.55 13.11 -3.73
N TRP A 78 -14.83 12.16 -3.12
CA TRP A 78 -13.47 12.36 -2.61
C TRP A 78 -12.46 11.66 -3.51
N GLY A 79 -11.33 12.32 -3.80
CA GLY A 79 -10.26 11.74 -4.61
C GLY A 79 -9.34 10.80 -3.83
N PHE A 80 -9.47 10.73 -2.51
CA PHE A 80 -8.77 9.77 -1.67
C PHE A 80 -9.53 9.49 -0.38
N GLU A 81 -9.55 8.22 0.02
CA GLU A 81 -10.04 7.75 1.30
C GLU A 81 -9.01 6.75 1.85
N PHE A 82 -8.66 6.89 3.13
CA PHE A 82 -7.84 5.89 3.81
C PHE A 82 -8.66 4.61 4.07
N LYS A 83 -7.94 3.48 4.23
CA LYS A 83 -8.54 2.18 4.57
C LYS A 83 -9.51 2.21 5.76
N ASP A 84 -9.36 3.18 6.66
CA ASP A 84 -10.22 3.37 7.82
C ASP A 84 -10.72 4.82 7.86
N GLY A 85 -12.04 5.00 7.74
CA GLY A 85 -12.71 6.31 7.85
C GLY A 85 -12.64 6.89 9.27
N GLU A 86 -12.25 6.09 10.27
CA GLU A 86 -12.00 6.55 11.64
C GLU A 86 -10.59 7.16 11.83
N GLY A 87 -9.78 7.20 10.76
CA GLY A 87 -8.50 7.89 10.72
C GLY A 87 -7.46 7.30 11.67
N TYR A 88 -7.32 7.91 12.86
CA TYR A 88 -6.25 7.62 13.83
C TYR A 88 -6.73 6.85 15.06
N ALA A 89 -8.02 6.51 15.17
CA ALA A 89 -8.58 5.87 16.35
C ALA A 89 -8.17 4.39 16.46
N SER A 90 -8.32 3.65 15.37
CA SER A 90 -7.96 2.23 15.25
C SER A 90 -6.92 2.07 14.14
N ARG A 91 -5.97 1.13 14.30
CA ARG A 91 -5.02 0.76 13.22
C ARG A 91 -4.17 1.91 12.66
N MET A 92 -3.78 2.86 13.50
CA MET A 92 -2.88 3.98 13.14
C MET A 92 -1.64 3.53 12.35
N THR A 93 -1.04 2.37 12.69
CA THR A 93 0.10 1.81 11.95
C THR A 93 -0.24 1.47 10.50
N HIS A 94 -1.46 1.03 10.20
CA HIS A 94 -1.89 0.72 8.83
C HIS A 94 -2.10 2.00 8.00
N ALA A 95 -2.49 3.11 8.64
CA ALA A 95 -2.65 4.41 7.99
C ALA A 95 -1.29 5.10 7.74
N LEU A 96 -0.38 5.04 8.72
CA LEU A 96 0.88 5.78 8.69
C LEU A 96 2.04 5.02 8.07
N LEU A 97 2.10 3.69 8.20
CA LEU A 97 3.26 2.92 7.74
C LEU A 97 3.48 3.03 6.21
N PRO A 98 2.45 2.94 5.34
CA PRO A 98 2.66 3.09 3.91
C PRO A 98 3.27 4.45 3.51
N PRO A 99 2.73 5.62 3.91
CA PRO A 99 3.36 6.89 3.57
C PRO A 99 4.73 7.07 4.24
N VAL A 100 4.93 6.64 5.50
CA VAL A 100 6.26 6.70 6.15
C VAL A 100 7.30 5.96 5.33
N ARG A 101 7.02 4.73 4.90
CA ARG A 101 7.93 3.94 4.05
C ARG A 101 8.09 4.53 2.65
N ALA A 102 7.03 5.08 2.06
CA ALA A 102 7.10 5.73 0.76
C ALA A 102 8.02 6.96 0.74
N TYR A 103 8.19 7.62 1.88
CA TYR A 103 9.16 8.71 2.08
C TYR A 103 10.53 8.24 2.58
N GLY A 104 10.77 6.93 2.64
CA GLY A 104 12.05 6.35 3.09
C GLY A 104 12.22 6.28 4.61
N GLY A 105 11.16 6.49 5.37
CA GLY A 105 11.17 6.33 6.83
C GLY A 105 10.83 4.91 7.28
N ASP A 106 11.07 4.64 8.56
CA ASP A 106 10.66 3.41 9.24
C ASP A 106 10.09 3.75 10.63
N LEU A 107 9.27 2.87 11.19
CA LEU A 107 8.74 3.03 12.56
C LEU A 107 9.80 2.71 13.62
N TRP A 108 10.81 1.93 13.25
CA TRP A 108 11.85 1.47 14.16
C TRP A 108 13.21 2.06 13.77
N ALA A 109 13.97 2.55 14.75
CA ALA A 109 15.27 3.17 14.51
C ALA A 109 16.31 2.20 13.89
N ASN A 110 16.13 0.89 14.09
CA ASN A 110 17.09 -0.15 13.67
C ASN A 110 16.48 -1.17 12.68
N GLY A 111 15.28 -0.92 12.14
CA GLY A 111 14.59 -1.85 11.24
C GLY A 111 14.18 -3.20 11.86
N GLN A 112 14.27 -3.32 13.18
CA GLN A 112 13.86 -4.50 13.95
C GLN A 112 12.68 -4.14 14.84
N CYS A 113 11.67 -5.02 14.84
CA CYS A 113 10.50 -4.96 15.72
C CYS A 113 10.80 -5.60 17.08
#